data_AF-A0A2E5AD38-F1
#
_entry.id   AF-A0A2E5AD38-F1
#
_cell.length_a   1.000
_cell.length_b   1.000
_cell.length_c   1.000
_cell.angle_alpha   90.00
_cell.angle_beta   90.00
_cell.angle_gamma   90.00
#
_symmetry.space_group_name_H-M   'P 1'
#
loop_
_entity.id
_entity.type
_entity.pdbx_description
1 polymer ?
#
loop_
_entity_poly.entity_id
_entity_poly.type
_entity_poly.pdbx_seq_one_letter_code
_entity_poly.pdbx_strand_id
1 'polypeptide(L)'
;MTLTDIIGLMGVACVLSGYFLLQIEKVKSDGLGYLLLNLCGALLLIVSLMVTFNLASFVIEVCWLSISIFGLVKWALKRRRSQQSLDG
;
A
#
# COMPACT_ATOMS: atom_id res chain seq x y z
N MET A 1 -3.11 -25.34 3.67
CA MET A 1 -3.14 -23.87 3.70
C MET A 1 -4.40 -23.44 4.39
N THR A 2 -4.26 -22.67 5.45
CA THR A 2 -5.39 -22.02 6.14
C THR A 2 -5.91 -20.87 5.28
N LEU A 3 -7.12 -20.39 5.56
CA LEU A 3 -7.67 -19.20 4.89
C LEU A 3 -6.76 -17.98 5.07
N THR A 4 -6.09 -17.86 6.22
CA THR A 4 -5.15 -16.78 6.50
C THR A 4 -3.87 -16.87 5.69
N ASP A 5 -3.38 -18.07 5.36
CA ASP A 5 -2.24 -18.23 4.46
C ASP A 5 -2.57 -17.72 3.04
N ILE A 6 -3.80 -17.95 2.57
CA ILE A 6 -4.27 -17.46 1.27
C ILE A 6 -4.37 -15.94 1.29
N ILE A 7 -4.92 -15.36 2.36
CA ILE A 7 -4.99 -13.91 2.56
C ILE A 7 -3.58 -13.30 2.58
N GLY A 8 -2.65 -13.91 3.33
CA GLY A 8 -1.25 -13.50 3.37
C GLY A 8 -0.60 -13.54 1.99
N LEU A 9 -0.82 -14.62 1.23
CA LEU A 9 -0.28 -14.75 -0.13
C LEU A 9 -0.86 -13.72 -1.11
N MET A 10 -2.16 -13.38 -0.99
CA MET A 10 -2.76 -12.28 -1.73
C MET A 10 -2.11 -10.94 -1.36
N GLY A 11 -1.83 -10.72 -0.07
CA GLY A 11 -1.09 -9.55 0.40
C GLY A 11 0.30 -9.45 -0.21
N VAL A 12 1.06 -10.55 -0.20
CA VAL A 12 2.37 -10.65 -0.87
C VAL A 12 2.25 -10.30 -2.36
N ALA A 13 1.26 -10.89 -3.06
CA ALA A 13 1.03 -10.61 -4.48
C ALA A 13 0.73 -9.13 -4.75
N CYS A 14 -0.08 -8.47 -3.89
CA CYS A 14 -0.36 -7.05 -4.00
C CYS A 14 0.88 -6.17 -3.83
N VAL A 15 1.68 -6.39 -2.77
CA VAL A 15 2.90 -5.60 -2.52
C VAL A 15 3.90 -5.80 -3.65
N LEU A 16 4.14 -7.05 -4.06
CA LEU A 16 5.07 -7.37 -5.14
C LEU A 16 4.60 -6.81 -6.49
N SER A 17 3.30 -6.83 -6.79
CA SER A 17 2.75 -6.21 -8.00
C SER A 17 2.96 -4.70 -7.98
N GLY A 18 2.72 -4.05 -6.84
CA GLY A 18 2.99 -2.63 -6.67
C GLY A 18 4.46 -2.28 -6.91
N TYR A 19 5.37 -3.06 -6.32
CA TYR A 19 6.81 -2.88 -6.49
C TYR A 19 7.26 -3.18 -7.92
N PHE A 20 6.72 -4.21 -8.55
CA PHE A 20 7.01 -4.55 -9.93
C PHE A 20 6.57 -3.42 -10.88
N LEU A 21 5.34 -2.93 -10.74
CA LEU A 21 4.82 -1.82 -11.53
C LEU A 21 5.65 -0.53 -11.33
N LEU A 22 6.14 -0.30 -10.11
CA LEU A 22 7.05 0.80 -9.81
C LEU A 22 8.39 0.61 -10.54
N GLN A 23 8.93 -0.60 -10.52
CA GLN A 23 10.22 -0.94 -11.13
C GLN A 23 10.20 -0.83 -12.67
N ILE A 24 9.07 -1.13 -13.32
CA ILE A 24 8.87 -0.93 -14.76
C ILE A 24 8.35 0.47 -15.11
N GLU A 25 8.39 1.40 -14.15
CA GLU A 25 7.99 2.81 -14.30
C GLU A 25 6.54 3.02 -14.78
N LYS A 26 5.67 2.02 -14.60
CA LYS A 26 4.23 2.10 -14.94
C LYS A 26 3.45 2.88 -13.90
N VAL A 27 3.93 2.92 -12.66
CA VAL A 27 3.38 3.74 -11.57
C VAL A 27 4.50 4.54 -10.91
N LYS A 28 4.14 5.66 -10.27
CA LYS A 28 5.06 6.46 -9.46
C LYS A 28 4.92 6.09 -7.98
N SER A 29 5.97 6.25 -7.21
CA SER A 29 5.98 6.02 -5.76
C SER A 29 5.02 6.95 -4.99
N ASP A 30 4.71 8.14 -5.53
CA ASP A 30 3.70 9.07 -5.02
C ASP A 30 2.34 8.97 -5.76
N GLY A 31 2.22 7.99 -6.66
CA GLY A 31 1.02 7.77 -7.46
C GLY A 31 -0.03 6.95 -6.71
N LEU A 32 -1.30 7.28 -6.94
CA LEU A 32 -2.44 6.61 -6.33
C LEU A 32 -2.39 5.08 -6.47
N GLY A 33 -2.05 4.57 -7.65
CA GLY A 33 -2.03 3.13 -7.91
C GLY A 33 -1.03 2.36 -7.04
N TYR A 34 0.20 2.87 -6.91
CA TYR A 34 1.21 2.27 -6.04
C TYR A 34 0.79 2.31 -4.56
N LEU A 35 0.33 3.48 -4.10
CA LEU A 35 -0.09 3.70 -2.72
C LEU A 35 -1.26 2.78 -2.33
N LEU A 36 -2.24 2.59 -3.22
CA LEU A 36 -3.38 1.69 -2.96
C LEU A 36 -2.97 0.21 -2.95
N LEU A 37 -2.12 -0.23 -3.89
CA LEU A 37 -1.63 -1.61 -3.92
C LEU A 37 -0.87 -1.95 -2.63
N ASN A 38 -0.02 -1.03 -2.20
CA ASN A 38 0.82 -1.24 -1.01
C ASN A 38 -0.01 -1.17 0.28
N LEU A 39 -0.97 -0.24 0.37
CA LEU A 39 -1.94 -0.19 1.47
C LEU A 39 -2.76 -1.49 1.57
N CYS A 40 -3.30 -1.97 0.45
CA CYS A 40 -4.09 -3.20 0.42
C CYS A 40 -3.24 -4.41 0.79
N GLY A 41 -2.03 -4.51 0.23
CA GLY A 41 -1.08 -5.59 0.53
C GLY A 41 -0.70 -5.64 2.01
N ALA A 42 -0.35 -4.50 2.60
CA ALA A 42 0.00 -4.39 4.02
C ALA A 42 -1.17 -4.77 4.94
N LEU A 43 -2.40 -4.36 4.61
CA LEU A 43 -3.59 -4.76 5.39
C LEU A 43 -3.81 -6.28 5.37
N LEU A 44 -3.70 -6.92 4.20
CA LEU A 44 -3.86 -8.37 4.08
C LEU A 44 -2.76 -9.12 4.85
N LEU A 45 -1.52 -8.64 4.79
CA LEU A 45 -0.39 -9.22 5.53
C LEU A 45 -0.58 -9.08 7.04
N ILE A 46 -1.01 -7.91 7.52
CA ILE A 46 -1.35 -7.69 8.93
C ILE A 46 -2.44 -8.67 9.40
N VAL A 47 -3.51 -8.87 8.62
CA VAL A 47 -4.57 -9.83 8.95
C VAL A 47 -4.03 -11.26 9.03
N SER A 48 -3.16 -11.66 8.11
CA SER A 48 -2.51 -12.98 8.15
C SER A 48 -1.64 -13.14 9.41
N LEU A 49 -0.91 -12.10 9.80
CA LEU A 49 -0.01 -12.10 10.95
C LEU A 49 -0.75 -12.14 12.29
N MET A 50 -2.06 -11.88 12.34
CA MET A 50 -2.83 -12.04 13.58
C MET A 50 -2.98 -13.51 13.99
N VAL A 51 -2.81 -14.45 13.07
CA VAL A 51 -2.88 -15.90 13.36
C VAL A 51 -1.50 -16.46 13.70
N THR A 52 -0.51 -16.18 12.86
CA THR A 52 0.88 -16.59 13.05
C THR A 52 1.74 -15.37 13.28
N PHE A 53 1.72 -14.87 14.53
CA PHE A 53 2.34 -13.60 14.85
C PHE A 53 3.86 -13.63 14.72
N ASN A 54 4.38 -12.72 13.90
CA ASN A 54 5.78 -12.40 13.80
C ASN A 54 5.94 -10.89 14.02
N LEU A 55 6.61 -10.51 15.10
CA LEU A 55 6.75 -9.10 15.48
C LEU A 55 7.51 -8.29 14.42
N ALA A 56 8.59 -8.85 13.86
CA ALA A 56 9.39 -8.15 12.85
C ALA A 56 8.59 -7.91 11.57
N SER A 57 7.88 -8.94 11.08
CA SER A 57 6.98 -8.82 9.93
C SER A 57 5.83 -7.85 10.21
N PHE A 58 5.23 -7.90 11.40
CA PHE A 58 4.15 -6.99 11.75
C PHE A 58 4.59 -5.51 11.74
N VAL A 59 5.76 -5.21 12.31
CA VAL A 59 6.30 -3.84 12.34
C VAL A 59 6.57 -3.30 10.94
N ILE A 60 7.15 -4.10 10.03
CA ILE A 60 7.40 -3.63 8.66
C ILE A 60 6.10 -3.36 7.90
N GLU A 61 5.06 -4.18 8.08
CA GLU A 61 3.76 -3.94 7.44
C GLU A 61 3.06 -2.70 7.99
N VAL A 62 3.15 -2.44 9.30
CA VAL A 62 2.64 -1.20 9.90
C VAL A 62 3.37 0.03 9.34
N CYS A 63 4.69 -0.07 9.13
CA CYS A 63 5.47 0.99 8.47
C CYS A 63 5.00 1.21 7.03
N TRP A 64 4.82 0.14 6.24
CA TRP A 64 4.32 0.24 4.87
C TRP A 64 2.91 0.83 4.79
N LEU A 65 2.03 0.43 5.70
CA LEU A 65 0.69 0.99 5.83
C LEU A 65 0.76 2.50 6.12
N SER A 66 1.60 2.91 7.08
CA SER A 66 1.78 4.31 7.48
C SER A 66 2.33 5.18 6.33
N ILE A 67 3.35 4.68 5.62
CA ILE A 67 3.93 5.34 4.44
C ILE A 67 2.88 5.52 3.35
N SER A 68 2.07 4.48 3.11
CA SER A 68 1.03 4.50 2.09
C SER A 68 -0.09 5.50 2.42
N ILE A 69 -0.54 5.54 3.69
CA ILE A 69 -1.51 6.53 4.17
C ILE A 69 -0.96 7.96 4.00
N PHE A 70 0.27 8.21 4.44
CA PHE A 70 0.89 9.52 4.31
C PHE A 70 0.99 9.97 2.85
N GLY A 71 1.44 9.07 1.96
CA GLY A 71 1.49 9.33 0.52
C GLY A 71 0.11 9.64 -0.07
N LEU A 72 -0.93 8.90 0.36
CA LEU A 72 -2.30 9.08 -0.11
C LEU A 72 -2.88 10.44 0.31
N VAL A 73 -2.65 10.84 1.56
CA VAL A 73 -3.04 12.17 2.06
C VAL A 73 -2.35 13.28 1.26
N LYS A 74 -1.03 13.16 1.04
CA LYS A 74 -0.26 14.12 0.24
C LYS A 74 -0.78 14.20 -1.20
N TRP A 75 -1.08 13.05 -1.83
CA TRP A 75 -1.66 12.98 -3.16
C TRP A 75 -3.02 13.69 -3.23
N ALA A 76 -3.90 13.44 -2.26
CA ALA A 76 -5.22 14.05 -2.19
C ALA A 76 -5.12 15.58 -2.03
N LEU A 77 -4.25 16.06 -1.15
CA LEU A 77 -4.03 17.50 -0.93
C LEU A 77 -3.48 18.21 -2.18
N LYS A 78 -2.53 17.60 -2.90
CA LYS A 78 -1.98 18.16 -4.15
C LYS A 78 -3.05 18.33 -5.22
N ARG A 79 -3.96 17.35 -5.35
CA ARG A 79 -5.05 17.37 -6.33
C ARG A 79 -6.03 18.52 -6.09
N ARG A 80 -6.31 18.87 -4.83
CA ARG A 80 -7.19 19.99 -4.46
C ARG A 80 -6.61 21.35 -4.88
N ARG A 81 -5.29 21.55 -4.73
CA ARG A 81 -4.63 22.81 -5.14
C ARG A 81 -4.65 23.02 -6.65
N SER A 82 -4.49 21.95 -7.44
CA SER A 82 -4.55 22.04 -8.90
C SER A 82 -5.95 22.34 -9.43
N GLN A 83 -7.01 22.00 -8.70
CA GLN A 83 -8.38 22.35 -9.08
C GLN A 83 -8.69 23.83 -8.80
N GLN A 84 -8.22 24.38 -7.67
CA GLN A 84 -8.44 25.79 -7.33
C GLN A 84 -7.75 26.80 -8.29
N SER A 85 -6.69 26.43 -9.01
CA SER A 85 -6.01 27.32 -9.96
C SER A 85 -6.66 27.38 -11.35
N LEU A 86 -7.65 26.53 -11.64
CA LEU A 86 -8.38 26.54 -12.91
C LEU A 86 -9.70 27.31 -12.81
N ASP A 87 -10.18 27.58 -11.59
CA ASP A 87 -11.46 28.22 -11.32
C ASP A 87 -11.34 29.72 -10.96
N GLY A 88 -10.14 30.30 -10.95
CA GLY A 88 -9.88 31.71 -10.62
C GLY A 88 -9.08 32.43 -11.69
#